data_AF-A0A1I5T430-F1
#
_entry.id   AF-A0A1I5T430-F1
#
_cell.length_a   1.000
_cell.length_b   1.000
_cell.length_c   1.000
_cell.angle_alpha   90.00
_cell.angle_beta   90.00
_cell.angle_gamma   90.00
#
_symmetry.space_group_name_H-M   'P 1'
#
loop_
_entity.id
_entity.type
_entity.pdbx_description
1 polymer ?
#
loop_
_entity_poly.entity_id
_entity_poly.type
_entity_poly.pdbx_seq_one_letter_code
_entity_poly.pdbx_strand_id
1 'polypeptide(L)'
;MKAVFDHIENDLEGGITSRTLYTETPESHLNTVLSEVSERFDVRIGCYPTGELKRIRLAGEEETAVEDAVAWLVRHPNIRRDV
;
A
#
# COMPACT_ATOMS: atom_id res chain seq x y z
N MET A 1 -8.79 19.04 -15.77
CA MET A 1 -8.34 19.58 -14.47
C MET A 1 -8.01 18.40 -13.53
N LYS A 2 -6.88 17.71 -13.76
CA LYS A 2 -6.36 16.63 -12.90
C LYS A 2 -4.84 16.58 -13.07
N ALA A 3 -4.15 17.52 -12.45
CA ALA A 3 -2.70 17.55 -12.37
C ALA A 3 -2.35 18.27 -11.08
N VAL A 4 -2.40 17.56 -9.94
CA VAL A 4 -2.08 18.14 -8.63
C VAL A 4 -1.33 17.18 -7.68
N PHE A 5 -0.96 15.96 -8.10
CA PHE A 5 -0.24 15.05 -7.20
C PHE A 5 0.86 14.26 -7.92
N ASP A 6 1.67 14.95 -8.73
CA ASP A 6 2.87 14.39 -9.36
C ASP A 6 4.17 14.85 -8.67
N HIS A 7 4.05 15.59 -7.56
CA HIS A 7 5.23 16.16 -6.90
C HIS A 7 5.06 16.16 -5.38
N ILE A 8 5.26 14.99 -4.79
CA ILE A 8 5.70 14.90 -3.39
C ILE A 8 6.92 13.97 -3.41
N GLU A 9 7.95 14.41 -4.14
CA GLU A 9 9.30 13.96 -3.91
C GLU A 9 9.99 15.08 -3.13
N ASN A 10 10.50 14.71 -1.95
CA ASN A 10 11.73 15.26 -1.41
C ASN A 10 11.69 16.53 -0.52
N ASP A 11 10.82 16.60 0.51
CA ASP A 11 11.06 17.49 1.66
C ASP A 11 10.21 17.16 2.92
N LEU A 12 10.18 15.89 3.32
CA LEU A 12 9.74 15.51 4.67
C LEU A 12 10.97 14.97 5.38
N GLU A 13 11.51 15.73 6.33
CA GLU A 13 12.66 15.37 7.19
C GLU A 13 12.33 14.25 8.21
N GLY A 14 11.63 13.22 7.73
CA GLY A 14 11.32 11.94 8.34
C GLY A 14 10.90 11.04 7.19
N GLY A 15 11.78 10.12 6.78
CA GLY A 15 11.71 9.45 5.48
C GLY A 15 10.53 8.49 5.34
N ILE A 16 9.32 9.02 5.13
CA ILE A 16 8.14 8.18 4.90
C ILE A 16 8.30 7.47 3.55
N THR A 17 8.60 6.18 3.61
CA THR A 17 8.62 5.29 2.45
C THR A 17 7.19 4.95 2.07
N SER A 18 6.89 4.98 0.78
CA SER A 18 5.61 4.47 0.26
C SER A 18 5.79 3.47 -0.88
N ARG A 19 4.86 2.53 -0.96
CA ARG A 19 4.80 1.47 -1.97
C ARG A 19 3.37 1.33 -2.48
N THR A 20 3.24 0.95 -3.74
CA THR A 20 1.95 0.75 -4.41
C THR A 20 1.85 -0.70 -4.87
N LEU A 21 0.70 -1.33 -4.62
CA LEU A 21 0.36 -2.70 -5.03
C LEU A 21 -0.99 -2.71 -5.74
N TYR A 22 -1.25 -3.79 -6.48
CA TYR A 22 -2.50 -3.97 -7.21
C TYR A 22 -3.12 -5.34 -6.90
N THR A 23 -4.44 -5.40 -6.87
CA THR A 23 -5.18 -6.65 -6.58
C THR A 23 -6.52 -6.69 -7.28
N GLU A 24 -6.91 -7.86 -7.76
CA GLU A 24 -8.23 -8.15 -8.33
C GLU A 24 -9.27 -8.47 -7.23
N THR A 25 -8.83 -8.59 -5.98
CA THR A 25 -9.67 -9.04 -4.87
C THR A 25 -10.63 -7.94 -4.43
N PRO A 26 -11.90 -8.27 -4.09
CA PRO A 26 -12.81 -7.35 -3.44
C PRO A 26 -12.23 -6.73 -2.16
N GLU A 27 -12.63 -5.49 -1.87
CA GLU A 27 -12.09 -4.72 -0.75
C GLU A 27 -12.56 -5.31 0.57
N SER A 28 -13.78 -5.84 0.61
CA SER A 28 -14.33 -6.52 1.78
C SER A 28 -13.50 -7.72 2.24
N HIS A 29 -12.80 -8.41 1.33
CA HIS A 29 -11.88 -9.49 1.68
C HIS A 29 -10.51 -8.98 2.13
N LEU A 30 -10.11 -7.81 1.65
CA LEU A 30 -8.81 -7.22 1.96
C LEU A 30 -8.86 -6.38 3.24
N ASN A 31 -9.99 -5.81 3.63
CA ASN A 31 -10.07 -4.89 4.76
C ASN A 31 -9.53 -5.51 6.06
N THR A 32 -9.90 -6.76 6.35
CA THR A 32 -9.36 -7.51 7.51
C THR A 32 -7.85 -7.70 7.39
N VAL A 33 -7.39 -8.14 6.23
CA VAL A 33 -5.98 -8.42 5.93
C VAL A 33 -5.13 -7.15 6.00
N LEU A 34 -5.61 -6.03 5.46
CA LEU A 34 -4.94 -4.73 5.47
C LEU A 34 -4.92 -4.12 6.88
N SER A 35 -6.01 -4.24 7.64
CA SER A 35 -6.05 -3.80 9.04
C SER A 35 -5.00 -4.55 9.87
N GLU A 36 -4.94 -5.88 9.74
CA GLU A 36 -3.96 -6.71 10.45
C GLU A 36 -2.51 -6.31 10.13
N VAL A 37 -2.21 -6.04 8.85
CA VAL A 37 -0.87 -5.58 8.43
C VAL A 37 -0.57 -4.19 8.99
N SER A 38 -1.55 -3.28 8.96
CA SER A 38 -1.36 -1.92 9.50
C SER A 38 -1.06 -1.95 11.00
N GLU A 39 -1.76 -2.78 11.77
CA GLU A 39 -1.55 -2.94 13.20
C GLU A 39 -0.23 -3.66 13.52
N ARG A 40 0.18 -4.61 12.66
CA ARG A 40 1.38 -5.42 12.90
C ARG A 40 2.69 -4.70 12.54
N PHE A 41 2.68 -3.90 11.48
CA PHE A 41 3.88 -3.27 10.94
C PHE A 41 3.92 -1.75 11.18
N ASP A 42 2.91 -1.18 11.87
CA ASP A 42 2.76 0.25 12.11
C ASP A 42 2.83 1.09 10.81
N VAL A 43 2.16 0.59 9.77
CA VAL A 43 2.12 1.21 8.44
C VAL A 43 0.72 1.71 8.12
N ARG A 44 0.63 2.85 7.44
CA ARG A 44 -0.63 3.36 6.91
C ARG A 44 -0.95 2.68 5.59
N ILE A 45 -2.16 2.13 5.47
CA ILE A 45 -2.61 1.42 4.27
C ILE A 45 -3.89 2.07 3.75
N GLY A 46 -3.94 2.35 2.46
CA GLY A 46 -5.13 2.83 1.76
C GLY A 46 -5.47 1.94 0.57
N CYS A 47 -6.72 1.46 0.50
CA CYS A 47 -7.25 0.75 -0.65
C CYS A 47 -8.11 1.69 -1.50
N TYR A 48 -7.77 1.83 -2.78
CA TYR A 48 -8.48 2.65 -3.74
C TYR A 48 -9.07 1.75 -4.84
N PRO A 49 -10.37 1.43 -4.77
CA PRO A 49 -11.05 0.68 -5.83
C PRO A 49 -11.23 1.58 -7.05
N THR A 50 -10.23 1.62 -7.93
CA THR A 50 -10.23 2.48 -9.12
C THR A 50 -9.97 1.62 -10.35
N GLY A 51 -11.03 1.16 -11.02
CA GLY A 51 -10.95 0.31 -12.22
C GLY A 51 -11.11 -1.19 -11.93
N GLU A 52 -10.63 -2.04 -12.85
CA GLU A 52 -10.66 -3.51 -12.73
C GLU A 52 -9.73 -4.02 -11.62
N LEU A 53 -8.59 -3.35 -11.43
CA LEU A 53 -7.63 -3.61 -10.36
C LEU A 53 -7.78 -2.58 -9.25
N LYS A 54 -7.79 -3.05 -8.01
CA LYS A 54 -7.76 -2.19 -6.83
C LYS A 54 -6.34 -1.82 -6.51
N ARG A 55 -6.09 -0.53 -6.30
CA ARG A 55 -4.78 -0.01 -5.95
C ARG A 55 -4.65 0.07 -4.44
N ILE A 56 -3.66 -0.60 -3.88
CA ILE A 56 -3.30 -0.52 -2.47
C ILE A 56 -2.06 0.38 -2.34
N ARG A 57 -2.11 1.38 -1.47
CA ARG A 57 -0.97 2.22 -1.12
C ARG A 57 -0.56 1.94 0.32
N LEU A 58 0.71 1.63 0.53
CA LEU A 58 1.34 1.50 1.84
C LEU A 58 2.27 2.68 2.06
N ALA A 59 2.27 3.25 3.26
CA ALA A 59 3.19 4.29 3.68
C ALA A 59 3.61 4.07 5.13
N GLY A 60 4.89 4.20 5.43
CA GLY A 60 5.44 4.03 6.77
C GLY A 60 6.72 4.83 6.94
N GLU A 61 7.10 5.07 8.19
CA GLU A 61 8.32 5.81 8.53
C GLU A 61 9.59 4.95 8.36
N GLU A 62 9.45 3.63 8.52
CA GLU A 62 10.52 2.65 8.33
C GLU A 62 10.38 1.93 6.97
N GLU A 63 11.41 2.01 6.12
CA GLU A 63 11.41 1.31 4.82
C GLU A 63 11.29 -0.21 5.00
N THR A 64 12.00 -0.78 5.97
CA THR A 64 11.96 -2.21 6.28
C THR A 64 10.57 -2.68 6.68
N ALA A 65 9.85 -1.91 7.50
CA ALA A 65 8.48 -2.21 7.89
C ALA A 65 7.52 -2.20 6.69
N VAL A 66 7.69 -1.24 5.76
CA VAL A 66 6.90 -1.18 4.53
C VAL A 66 7.21 -2.37 3.62
N GLU A 67 8.47 -2.77 3.48
CA GLU A 67 8.86 -3.93 2.68
C GLU A 67 8.35 -5.25 3.28
N ASP A 68 8.42 -5.43 4.60
CA ASP A 68 7.87 -6.61 5.27
C ASP A 68 6.35 -6.69 5.11
N ALA A 69 5.65 -5.56 5.24
CA ALA A 69 4.22 -5.47 5.00
C ALA A 69 3.88 -5.84 3.54
N VAL A 70 4.64 -5.35 2.57
CA VAL A 70 4.48 -5.71 1.14
C VAL A 70 4.73 -7.20 0.92
N ALA A 71 5.81 -7.75 1.48
CA ALA A 71 6.15 -9.16 1.35
C ALA A 71 5.07 -10.05 1.97
N TRP A 72 4.47 -9.62 3.09
CA TRP A 72 3.36 -10.31 3.72
C TRP A 72 2.10 -10.28 2.85
N LEU A 73 1.79 -9.13 2.24
CA LEU A 73 0.65 -9.00 1.33
C LEU A 73 0.83 -9.84 0.06
N VAL A 74 2.02 -9.86 -0.55
CA VAL A 74 2.30 -10.65 -1.77
C VAL A 74 2.29 -12.17 -1.51
N ARG A 75 2.51 -12.61 -0.27
CA ARG A 75 2.28 -14.03 0.10
C ARG A 75 0.80 -14.39 0.08
N HIS A 76 -0.10 -13.42 0.18
CA HIS A 76 -1.51 -13.66 0.05
C HIS A 76 -1.83 -13.97 -1.42
N PRO A 77 -2.45 -15.12 -1.74
CA PRO A 77 -2.57 -15.63 -3.12
C PRO A 77 -3.31 -14.71 -4.11
N ASN A 78 -3.91 -13.63 -3.62
CA ASN A 78 -4.74 -12.72 -4.42
C ASN A 78 -4.14 -11.32 -4.58
N ILE A 79 -2.90 -11.08 -4.14
CA ILE A 79 -2.21 -9.79 -4.29
C ILE A 79 -1.00 -9.99 -5.20
N ARG A 80 -0.89 -9.19 -6.26
CA ARG A 80 0.25 -9.23 -7.18
C ARG A 80 0.98 -7.89 -7.14
N ARG A 81 2.31 -7.97 -7.16
CA ARG A 81 3.16 -6.80 -7.35
C ARG A 81 3.25 -6.57 -8.86
N ASP A 82 2.87 -5.38 -9.32
CA ASP A 82 3.12 -5.00 -10.72
C ASP A 82 4.62 -4.75 -10.88
N VAL A 83 5.19 -5.32 -11.94
CA VAL A 83 6.61 -5.17 -12.33
C VAL A 83 6.83 -3.82 -12.99
#